data_AF-R6YD40-F1
#
_entry.id   AF-R6YD40-F1
#
_cell.length_a   1.000
_cell.length_b   1.000
_cell.length_c   1.000
_cell.angle_alpha   90.00
_cell.angle_beta   90.00
_cell.angle_gamma   90.00
#
_symmetry.space_group_name_H-M   'P 1'
#
loop_
_entity.id
_entity.type
_entity.pdbx_description
1 polymer ?
#
loop_
_entity_poly.entity_id
_entity_poly.type
_entity_poly.pdbx_seq_one_letter_code
_entity_poly.pdbx_strand_id
1 'polypeptide(L)'
;MEELSQNAPYQFVAGHPMAGKEQSGFAASDPSIFIGASYILVPGKASPQAVAVVEGLARQMGFGRVVKVTAQEHDRNIAYTSQVPHVLACAYVLSPRCREHQGFSAGSYRDVSRVANINDALWSRLFLDNRQCLVEELDELQRNLGRFRQAVDQADEEELRRLLQAAAQVKREVG
;
A
#
# COMPACT_ATOMS: atom_id res chain seq x y z
N MET A 1 6.95 -18.39 -5.53
CA MET A 1 5.74 -19.07 -4.99
C MET A 1 5.30 -20.24 -5.87
N GLU A 2 5.27 -20.12 -7.20
CA GLU A 2 4.85 -21.23 -8.09
C GLU A 2 5.77 -22.46 -8.07
N GLU A 3 7.06 -22.29 -7.73
CA GLU A 3 8.01 -23.41 -7.61
C GLU A 3 7.68 -24.33 -6.42
N LEU A 4 7.15 -23.78 -5.32
CA LEU A 4 6.77 -24.56 -4.12
C LEU A 4 5.54 -25.45 -4.36
N SER A 5 4.74 -25.16 -5.39
CA SER A 5 3.53 -25.93 -5.70
C SER A 5 3.76 -27.04 -6.75
N GLN A 6 4.95 -27.14 -7.33
CA GLN A 6 5.24 -28.15 -8.34
C GLN A 6 5.66 -29.46 -7.67
N ASN A 7 4.84 -30.52 -7.84
CA ASN A 7 5.07 -31.89 -7.36
C ASN A 7 5.03 -32.11 -5.84
N ALA A 8 4.45 -31.19 -5.08
CA ALA A 8 4.27 -31.32 -3.65
C ALA A 8 2.97 -32.07 -3.27
N PRO A 9 2.95 -32.89 -2.21
CA PRO A 9 1.72 -33.53 -1.69
C PRO A 9 0.78 -32.55 -0.98
N TYR A 10 1.09 -31.25 -0.99
CA TYR A 10 0.34 -30.19 -0.32
C TYR A 10 -0.19 -29.17 -1.34
N GLN A 11 -1.30 -28.51 -1.00
CA GLN A 11 -1.79 -27.36 -1.74
C GLN A 11 -1.39 -26.07 -1.03
N PHE A 12 -0.83 -25.12 -1.78
CA PHE A 12 -0.42 -23.83 -1.28
C PHE A 12 -1.42 -22.76 -1.68
N VAL A 13 -1.92 -22.00 -0.70
CA VAL A 13 -2.82 -20.85 -0.90
C VAL A 13 -2.16 -19.64 -0.24
N ALA A 14 -1.73 -18.67 -1.03
CA ALA A 14 -1.14 -17.44 -0.49
C ALA A 14 -2.22 -16.52 0.07
N GLY A 15 -1.91 -15.89 1.20
CA GLY A 15 -2.78 -14.93 1.86
C GLY A 15 -1.99 -13.73 2.36
N HIS A 16 -2.58 -12.54 2.25
CA HIS A 16 -2.05 -11.30 2.78
C HIS A 16 -3.14 -10.62 3.61
N PRO A 17 -3.07 -10.69 4.95
CA PRO A 17 -3.95 -9.92 5.81
C PRO A 17 -3.58 -8.44 5.69
N MET A 18 -4.50 -7.59 5.23
CA MET A 18 -4.32 -6.13 5.19
C MET A 18 -4.55 -5.53 6.58
N ALA A 19 -3.76 -6.00 7.54
CA ALA A 19 -3.82 -5.65 8.95
C ALA A 19 -2.38 -5.58 9.49
N GLY A 20 -2.07 -4.52 10.24
CA GLY A 20 -0.73 -4.34 10.78
C GLY A 20 -0.66 -3.24 11.83
N LYS A 21 0.39 -3.28 12.64
CA LYS A 21 0.77 -2.26 13.61
C LYS A 21 2.25 -1.95 13.46
N GLU A 22 2.66 -0.77 13.90
CA GLU A 22 4.06 -0.34 13.88
C GLU A 22 4.95 -1.11 14.88
N GLN A 23 4.32 -1.76 15.87
CA GLN A 23 5.01 -2.51 16.92
C GLN A 23 5.23 -3.95 16.51
N SER A 24 6.40 -4.50 16.86
CA SER A 24 6.81 -5.87 16.55
C SER A 24 6.94 -6.74 17.80
N GLY A 25 6.88 -8.06 17.61
CA GLY A 25 7.06 -9.05 18.68
C GLY A 25 5.73 -9.56 19.28
N PHE A 26 5.79 -10.75 19.88
CA PHE A 26 4.59 -11.44 20.41
C PHE A 26 3.85 -10.61 21.48
N ALA A 27 4.56 -9.86 22.31
CA ALA A 27 3.96 -8.99 23.32
C ALA A 27 3.05 -7.88 22.74
N ALA A 28 3.25 -7.52 21.46
CA ALA A 28 2.42 -6.55 20.75
C ALA A 28 1.26 -7.21 19.98
N SER A 29 1.08 -8.53 20.10
CA SER A 29 -0.01 -9.25 19.42
C SER A 29 -1.36 -8.76 19.91
N ASP A 30 -2.28 -8.53 18.98
CA ASP A 30 -3.62 -8.09 19.29
C ASP A 30 -4.58 -8.76 18.30
N PRO A 31 -5.50 -9.61 18.76
CA PRO A 31 -6.44 -10.30 17.86
C PRO A 31 -7.41 -9.34 17.17
N SER A 32 -7.63 -8.14 17.71
CA SER A 32 -8.57 -7.17 17.14
C SER A 32 -8.09 -6.56 15.83
N ILE A 33 -6.80 -6.69 15.48
CA ILE A 33 -6.24 -6.08 14.25
C ILE A 33 -6.84 -6.65 12.97
N PHE A 34 -7.42 -7.85 13.05
CA PHE A 34 -8.05 -8.52 11.91
C PHE A 34 -9.50 -8.09 11.71
N ILE A 35 -10.15 -7.54 12.75
CA ILE A 35 -11.59 -7.25 12.73
C ILE A 35 -11.89 -6.16 11.70
N GLY A 36 -12.74 -6.47 10.73
CA GLY A 36 -13.15 -5.54 9.67
C GLY A 36 -12.08 -5.28 8.60
N ALA A 37 -10.85 -5.75 8.78
CA ALA A 37 -9.79 -5.64 7.78
C ALA A 37 -10.09 -6.49 6.53
N SER A 38 -9.37 -6.22 5.45
CA SER A 38 -9.41 -7.06 4.24
C SER A 38 -8.37 -8.18 4.32
N TYR A 39 -8.72 -9.36 3.82
CA TYR A 39 -7.77 -10.46 3.60
C TYR A 39 -7.64 -10.72 2.11
N ILE A 40 -6.45 -10.53 1.54
CA ILE A 40 -6.21 -10.83 0.13
C ILE A 40 -5.79 -12.29 0.01
N LEU A 41 -6.42 -13.03 -0.90
CA LEU A 41 -6.04 -14.38 -1.30
C LEU A 41 -5.48 -14.36 -2.71
N VAL A 42 -4.39 -15.09 -2.89
CA VAL A 42 -3.81 -15.39 -4.20
C VAL A 42 -3.89 -16.91 -4.39
N PRO A 43 -4.98 -17.42 -5.00
CA PRO A 43 -5.23 -18.85 -5.09
C PRO A 43 -4.19 -19.64 -5.89
N GLY A 44 -3.57 -19.01 -6.89
CA GLY A 44 -2.66 -19.69 -7.82
C GLY A 44 -3.31 -20.94 -8.43
N LYS A 45 -2.68 -22.09 -8.24
CA LYS A 45 -3.14 -23.40 -8.73
C LYS A 45 -3.91 -24.23 -7.67
N ALA A 46 -4.20 -23.66 -6.50
CA ALA A 46 -4.88 -24.39 -5.45
C ALA A 46 -6.31 -24.79 -5.86
N SER A 47 -6.80 -25.92 -5.32
CA SER A 47 -8.18 -26.33 -5.56
C SER A 47 -9.18 -25.35 -4.92
N PRO A 48 -10.39 -25.23 -5.47
CA PRO A 48 -11.46 -24.44 -4.84
C PRO A 48 -11.71 -24.81 -3.38
N GLN A 49 -11.55 -26.10 -3.02
CA GLN A 49 -11.71 -26.60 -1.66
C GLN A 49 -10.65 -26.02 -0.71
N ALA A 50 -9.36 -26.04 -1.11
CA ALA A 50 -8.30 -25.45 -0.28
C ALA A 50 -8.46 -23.94 -0.12
N VAL A 51 -8.86 -23.24 -1.19
CA VAL A 51 -9.16 -21.80 -1.12
C VAL A 51 -10.31 -21.52 -0.15
N ALA A 52 -11.37 -22.35 -0.18
CA ALA A 52 -12.51 -22.22 0.74
C ALA A 52 -12.11 -22.43 2.21
N VAL A 53 -11.15 -23.33 2.50
CA VAL A 53 -10.63 -23.53 3.86
C VAL A 53 -9.96 -22.25 4.37
N VAL A 54 -9.06 -21.65 3.59
CA VAL A 54 -8.35 -20.43 4.01
C VAL A 54 -9.30 -19.23 4.09
N GLU A 55 -10.25 -19.11 3.16
CA GLU A 55 -11.29 -18.09 3.21
C GLU A 55 -12.17 -18.25 4.47
N GLY A 56 -12.53 -19.47 4.84
CA GLY A 56 -13.27 -19.78 6.05
C GLY A 56 -12.50 -19.37 7.31
N LEU A 57 -11.20 -19.67 7.37
CA LEU A 57 -10.33 -19.26 8.46
C LEU A 57 -10.26 -17.72 8.59
N ALA A 58 -10.07 -17.00 7.49
CA ALA A 58 -10.06 -15.54 7.51
C ALA A 58 -11.38 -14.96 8.06
N ARG A 59 -12.53 -15.52 7.65
CA ARG A 59 -13.84 -15.10 8.19
C ARG A 59 -13.94 -15.36 9.70
N GLN A 60 -13.46 -16.51 10.19
CA GLN A 60 -13.45 -16.83 11.62
C GLN A 60 -12.55 -15.91 12.44
N MET A 61 -11.48 -15.39 11.85
CA MET A 61 -10.60 -14.38 12.47
C MET A 61 -11.21 -12.97 12.53
N GLY A 62 -12.37 -12.74 11.88
CA GLY A 62 -13.08 -11.45 11.90
C GLY A 62 -12.78 -10.52 10.73
N PHE A 63 -12.06 -10.96 9.70
CA PHE A 63 -11.86 -10.16 8.49
C PHE A 63 -13.21 -9.82 7.85
N GLY A 64 -13.42 -8.53 7.56
CA GLY A 64 -14.68 -8.03 7.02
C GLY A 64 -14.89 -8.37 5.54
N ARG A 65 -13.79 -8.61 4.81
CA ARG A 65 -13.81 -8.92 3.38
C ARG A 65 -12.64 -9.83 3.00
N VAL A 66 -12.91 -10.78 2.11
CA VAL A 66 -11.88 -11.59 1.45
C VAL A 66 -11.86 -11.25 -0.03
N VAL A 67 -10.69 -10.93 -0.57
CA VAL A 67 -10.50 -10.54 -1.97
C VAL A 67 -9.62 -11.56 -2.65
N LYS A 68 -10.07 -12.14 -3.77
CA LYS A 68 -9.27 -13.10 -4.54
C LYS A 68 -8.72 -12.38 -5.75
N VAL A 69 -7.39 -12.43 -5.92
CA VAL A 69 -6.68 -11.78 -7.02
C VAL A 69 -5.57 -12.70 -7.54
N THR A 70 -5.05 -12.40 -8.72
CA THR A 70 -3.78 -12.98 -9.19
C THR A 70 -2.59 -12.39 -8.43
N ALA A 71 -1.43 -13.06 -8.48
CA ALA A 71 -0.20 -12.53 -7.87
C ALA A 71 0.17 -11.17 -8.47
N GLN A 72 0.02 -11.01 -9.78
CA GLN A 72 0.33 -9.76 -10.48
C GLN A 72 -0.61 -8.62 -10.06
N GLU A 73 -1.92 -8.88 -9.95
CA GLU A 73 -2.87 -7.88 -9.47
C GLU A 73 -2.62 -7.51 -8.00
N HIS A 74 -2.27 -8.46 -7.15
CA HIS A 74 -1.85 -8.19 -5.78
C HIS A 74 -0.67 -7.22 -5.76
N ASP A 75 0.41 -7.56 -6.44
CA ASP A 75 1.66 -6.81 -6.42
C ASP A 75 1.50 -5.39 -7.00
N ARG A 76 0.73 -5.24 -8.10
CA ARG A 76 0.37 -3.93 -8.65
C ARG A 76 -0.42 -3.08 -7.65
N ASN A 77 -1.46 -3.65 -7.05
CA ASN A 77 -2.27 -2.91 -6.08
C ASN A 77 -1.49 -2.58 -4.80
N ILE A 78 -0.61 -3.46 -4.32
CA ILE A 78 0.22 -3.20 -3.14
C ILE A 78 1.26 -2.11 -3.42
N ALA A 79 1.82 -2.06 -4.63
CA ALA A 79 2.69 -0.97 -5.05
C ALA A 79 1.99 0.38 -4.86
N TYR A 80 0.80 0.55 -5.46
CA TYR A 80 0.04 1.79 -5.39
C TYR A 80 -0.53 2.10 -3.99
N THR A 81 -1.21 1.15 -3.37
CA THR A 81 -2.00 1.38 -2.14
C THR A 81 -1.16 1.40 -0.86
N SER A 82 0.07 0.88 -0.89
CA SER A 82 0.90 0.73 0.30
C SER A 82 2.31 1.24 0.09
N GLN A 83 3.04 0.73 -0.91
CA GLN A 83 4.47 1.02 -1.03
C GLN A 83 4.76 2.46 -1.47
N VAL A 84 4.06 2.97 -2.48
CA VAL A 84 4.20 4.36 -2.93
C VAL A 84 3.91 5.36 -1.80
N PRO A 85 2.81 5.24 -1.03
CA PRO A 85 2.59 6.09 0.15
C PRO A 85 3.75 6.10 1.16
N HIS A 86 4.39 4.95 1.42
CA HIS A 86 5.55 4.88 2.31
C HIS A 86 6.78 5.56 1.71
N VAL A 87 7.07 5.34 0.42
CA VAL A 87 8.16 6.03 -0.27
C VAL A 87 7.94 7.54 -0.27
N LEU A 88 6.71 7.99 -0.58
CA LEU A 88 6.34 9.40 -0.56
C LEU A 88 6.54 10.02 0.83
N ALA A 89 6.06 9.36 1.88
CA ALA A 89 6.22 9.84 3.25
C ALA A 89 7.70 9.95 3.64
N CYS A 90 8.51 8.94 3.33
CA CYS A 90 9.94 8.94 3.61
C CYS A 90 10.67 10.05 2.83
N ALA A 91 10.41 10.17 1.53
CA ALA A 91 11.00 11.22 0.69
C ALA A 91 10.61 12.62 1.17
N TYR A 92 9.36 12.79 1.63
CA TYR A 92 8.86 14.06 2.15
C TYR A 92 9.57 14.47 3.44
N VAL A 93 9.72 13.56 4.42
CA VAL A 93 10.39 13.88 5.70
C VAL A 93 11.90 14.01 5.59
N LEU A 94 12.52 13.48 4.52
CA LEU A 94 13.94 13.68 4.21
C LEU A 94 14.27 15.12 3.79
N SER A 95 13.26 15.94 3.48
CA SER A 95 13.46 17.38 3.28
C SER A 95 14.07 18.00 4.55
N PRO A 96 15.17 18.77 4.45
CA PRO A 96 15.77 19.45 5.60
C PRO A 96 14.76 20.35 6.35
N ARG A 97 13.76 20.88 5.62
CA ARG A 97 12.66 21.70 6.15
C ARG A 97 11.81 20.99 7.20
N CYS A 98 11.81 19.65 7.19
CA CYS A 98 11.12 18.83 8.19
C CYS A 98 11.60 19.15 9.62
N ARG A 99 12.85 19.58 9.80
CA ARG A 99 13.35 19.98 11.13
C ARG A 99 12.94 21.40 11.55
N GLU A 100 12.38 22.17 10.63
CA GLU A 100 12.08 23.60 10.79
C GLU A 100 10.57 23.90 10.79
N HIS A 101 9.70 22.89 10.72
CA HIS A 101 8.27 23.10 10.54
C HIS A 101 7.51 23.49 11.82
N GLN A 102 8.19 23.64 12.97
CA GLN A 102 7.54 23.91 14.26
C GLN A 102 6.70 25.20 14.18
N GLY A 103 5.42 25.12 14.55
CA GLY A 103 4.46 26.22 14.41
C GLY A 103 3.83 26.38 13.01
N PHE A 104 4.29 25.63 12.00
CA PHE A 104 3.81 25.67 10.61
C PHE A 104 3.12 24.38 10.14
N SER A 105 2.94 23.41 11.04
CA SER A 105 2.34 22.10 10.72
C SER A 105 0.89 21.99 11.18
N ALA A 106 0.03 21.40 10.35
CA ALA A 106 -1.36 21.09 10.66
C ALA A 106 -1.72 19.64 10.26
N GLY A 107 -3.00 19.36 9.98
CA GLY A 107 -3.49 18.04 9.56
C GLY A 107 -2.71 17.46 8.38
N SER A 108 -2.59 18.21 7.28
CA SER A 108 -1.98 17.74 6.04
C SER A 108 -0.53 17.25 6.20
N TYR A 109 0.27 17.93 7.03
CA TYR A 109 1.63 17.48 7.35
C TYR A 109 1.62 16.16 8.11
N ARG A 110 0.77 16.04 9.13
CA ARG A 110 0.66 14.82 9.94
C ARG A 110 0.20 13.63 9.10
N ASP A 111 -0.75 13.84 8.20
CA ASP A 111 -1.30 12.78 7.37
C ASP A 111 -0.26 12.20 6.39
N VAL A 112 0.49 13.06 5.71
CA VAL A 112 1.50 12.62 4.73
C VAL A 112 2.76 12.03 5.39
N SER A 113 3.12 12.48 6.60
CA SER A 113 4.32 12.01 7.31
C SER A 113 4.08 10.81 8.21
N ARG A 114 2.82 10.46 8.51
CA ARG A 114 2.45 9.43 9.50
C ARG A 114 3.20 8.10 9.32
N VAL A 115 3.34 7.64 8.08
CA VAL A 115 3.94 6.32 7.77
C VAL A 115 5.43 6.36 7.52
N ALA A 116 6.09 7.51 7.73
CA ALA A 116 7.53 7.64 7.55
C ALA A 116 8.34 7.00 8.70
N ASN A 117 7.71 6.70 9.84
CA ASN A 117 8.31 5.90 10.91
C ASN A 117 8.34 4.41 10.50
N ILE A 118 9.31 4.07 9.66
CA ILE A 118 9.33 2.82 8.89
C ILE A 118 10.39 1.85 9.42
N ASN A 119 10.09 0.55 9.39
CA ASN A 119 11.08 -0.51 9.65
C ASN A 119 11.91 -0.73 8.39
N ASP A 120 13.14 -0.20 8.36
CA ASP A 120 14.01 -0.23 7.19
C ASP A 120 14.31 -1.65 6.70
N ALA A 121 14.59 -2.58 7.62
CA ALA A 121 14.94 -3.96 7.28
C ALA A 121 13.79 -4.74 6.62
N LEU A 122 12.55 -4.50 7.05
CA LEU A 122 11.35 -5.11 6.44
C LEU A 122 11.04 -4.43 5.10
N TRP A 123 10.92 -3.11 5.09
CA TRP A 123 10.42 -2.37 3.95
C TRP A 123 11.40 -2.36 2.77
N SER A 124 12.71 -2.38 3.02
CA SER A 124 13.69 -2.52 1.94
C SER A 124 13.49 -3.84 1.17
N ARG A 125 13.18 -4.94 1.86
CA ARG A 125 12.90 -6.23 1.23
C ARG A 125 11.58 -6.19 0.46
N LEU A 126 10.52 -5.68 1.08
CA LEU A 126 9.21 -5.55 0.42
C LEU A 126 9.29 -4.69 -0.86
N PHE A 127 10.03 -3.58 -0.83
CA PHE A 127 10.25 -2.75 -2.01
C PHE A 127 11.03 -3.48 -3.11
N LEU A 128 12.08 -4.21 -2.74
CA LEU A 128 12.90 -4.94 -3.72
C LEU A 128 12.16 -6.15 -4.31
N ASP A 129 11.37 -6.86 -3.51
CA ASP A 129 10.56 -8.01 -3.94
C ASP A 129 9.49 -7.59 -4.95
N ASN A 130 8.95 -6.36 -4.83
CA ASN A 130 7.95 -5.80 -5.74
C ASN A 130 8.51 -4.67 -6.63
N ARG A 131 9.82 -4.66 -6.89
CA ARG A 131 10.53 -3.52 -7.50
C ARG A 131 9.91 -3.03 -8.80
N GLN A 132 9.41 -3.93 -9.65
CA GLN A 132 8.93 -3.57 -10.98
C GLN A 132 7.65 -2.75 -10.87
N CYS A 133 6.64 -3.27 -10.16
CA CYS A 133 5.39 -2.56 -9.93
C CYS A 133 5.63 -1.25 -9.17
N LEU A 134 6.54 -1.26 -8.18
CA LEU A 134 6.86 -0.06 -7.42
C LEU A 134 7.50 1.03 -8.29
N VAL A 135 8.46 0.68 -9.16
CA VAL A 135 9.07 1.65 -10.08
C VAL A 135 8.04 2.21 -11.06
N GLU A 136 7.20 1.35 -11.64
CA GLU A 136 6.13 1.78 -12.57
C GLU A 136 5.19 2.81 -11.92
N GLU A 137 4.78 2.58 -10.66
CA GLU A 137 3.92 3.51 -9.92
C GLU A 137 4.65 4.77 -9.45
N LEU A 138 5.94 4.68 -9.11
CA LEU A 138 6.76 5.85 -8.79
C LEU A 138 6.96 6.76 -10.01
N ASP A 139 7.15 6.20 -11.19
CA ASP A 139 7.24 6.96 -12.45
C ASP A 139 5.94 7.72 -12.71
N GLU A 140 4.78 7.10 -12.48
CA GLU A 140 3.48 7.76 -12.59
C GLU A 140 3.32 8.89 -11.57
N LEU A 141 3.71 8.67 -10.32
CA LEU A 141 3.70 9.71 -9.30
C LEU A 141 4.64 10.87 -9.69
N GLN A 142 5.84 10.59 -10.19
CA GLN A 142 6.78 11.59 -10.65
C GLN A 142 6.23 12.42 -11.82
N ARG A 143 5.56 11.78 -12.80
CA ARG A 143 4.86 12.50 -13.88
C ARG A 143 3.82 13.45 -13.34
N ASN A 144 2.98 13.00 -12.40
CA ASN A 144 1.95 13.84 -11.80
C ASN A 144 2.54 15.00 -11.00
N LEU A 145 3.56 14.75 -10.17
CA LEU A 145 4.30 15.80 -9.46
C LEU A 145 4.95 16.80 -10.43
N GLY A 146 5.50 16.31 -11.54
CA GLY A 146 6.10 17.15 -12.59
C GLY A 146 5.09 18.12 -13.21
N ARG A 147 3.86 17.66 -13.47
CA ARG A 147 2.76 18.51 -14.00
C ARG A 147 2.37 19.61 -13.01
N PHE A 148 2.18 19.27 -11.73
CA PHE A 148 1.92 20.27 -10.69
C PHE A 148 3.06 21.28 -10.56
N ARG A 149 4.31 20.78 -10.54
CA ARG A 149 5.51 21.64 -10.47
C ARG A 149 5.59 22.59 -11.66
N GLN A 150 5.33 22.12 -12.88
CA GLN A 150 5.33 22.97 -14.07
C GLN A 150 4.24 24.03 -14.03
N ALA A 151 3.00 23.68 -13.68
CA ALA A 151 1.91 24.65 -13.58
C ALA A 151 2.21 25.76 -12.55
N VAL A 152 2.80 25.39 -11.41
CA VAL A 152 3.23 26.35 -10.38
C VAL A 152 4.39 27.24 -10.88
N ASP A 153 5.42 26.66 -11.50
CA ASP A 153 6.58 27.38 -12.02
C ASP A 153 6.21 28.40 -13.11
N GLN A 154 5.19 28.07 -13.91
CA GLN A 154 4.68 28.92 -14.99
C GLN A 154 3.60 29.91 -14.53
N ALA A 155 3.21 29.89 -13.24
CA ALA A 155 2.06 30.62 -12.72
C ALA A 155 0.76 30.37 -13.52
N ASP A 156 0.59 29.15 -14.06
CA ASP A 156 -0.57 28.74 -14.84
C ASP A 156 -1.71 28.31 -13.89
N GLU A 157 -2.50 29.29 -13.47
CA GLU A 157 -3.64 29.07 -12.58
C GLU A 157 -4.71 28.17 -13.21
N GLU A 158 -4.92 28.24 -14.53
CA GLU A 158 -5.94 27.46 -15.22
C GLU A 158 -5.60 25.96 -15.19
N GLU A 159 -4.37 25.59 -15.57
CA GLU A 159 -3.91 24.21 -15.49
C GLU A 159 -3.90 23.70 -14.06
N LEU A 160 -3.45 24.53 -13.09
CA LEU A 160 -3.44 24.13 -11.69
C LEU A 160 -4.86 23.82 -11.18
N ARG A 161 -5.85 24.67 -11.49
CA ARG A 161 -7.25 24.42 -11.13
C ARG A 161 -7.77 23.15 -11.79
N ARG A 162 -7.43 22.88 -13.05
CA ARG A 162 -7.82 21.67 -13.76
C ARG A 162 -7.26 20.41 -13.10
N LEU A 163 -5.97 20.41 -12.74
CA LEU A 163 -5.32 19.30 -12.03
C LEU A 163 -5.96 19.03 -10.66
N LEU A 164 -6.20 20.09 -9.88
CA LEU A 164 -6.81 19.98 -8.55
C LEU A 164 -8.25 19.47 -8.63
N GLN A 165 -9.04 19.93 -9.61
CA GLN A 165 -10.40 19.46 -9.84
C GLN A 165 -10.43 17.98 -10.22
N ALA A 166 -9.54 17.56 -11.12
CA ALA A 166 -9.42 16.15 -11.52
C ALA A 166 -9.05 15.26 -10.32
N ALA A 167 -8.07 15.66 -9.51
CA ALA A 167 -7.69 14.92 -8.31
C ALA A 167 -8.86 14.83 -7.30
N ALA A 168 -9.56 15.95 -7.07
CA ALA A 168 -10.71 15.99 -6.18
C ALA A 168 -11.89 15.14 -6.69
N GLN A 169 -12.09 15.08 -8.00
CA GLN A 169 -13.10 14.22 -8.62
C GLN A 169 -12.76 12.74 -8.40
N VAL A 170 -11.55 12.31 -8.76
CA VAL A 170 -11.10 10.92 -8.56
C VAL A 170 -11.29 10.51 -7.10
N LYS A 171 -10.87 11.35 -6.15
CA LYS A 171 -11.02 11.05 -4.72
C LYS A 171 -12.49 10.87 -4.31
N ARG A 172 -13.41 11.71 -4.80
CA ARG A 172 -14.85 11.57 -4.50
C ARG A 172 -15.47 10.31 -5.10
N GLU A 173 -14.97 9.86 -6.25
CA GLU A 173 -15.47 8.66 -6.93
C GLU A 173 -15.03 7.37 -6.21
N VAL A 174 -13.79 7.33 -5.71
CA VAL A 174 -13.20 6.11 -5.12
C VAL A 174 -13.35 6.00 -3.59
N GLY A 175 -13.67 7.11 -2.90
CA GLY A 175 -13.75 7.18 -1.44
C GLY A 175 -12.45 7.62 -0.79
#